data_AF-A0A7W3TH89-F1
#
_entry.id   AF-A0A7W3TH89-F1
#
_cell.length_a   1.000
_cell.length_b   1.000
_cell.length_c   1.000
_cell.angle_alpha   90.00
_cell.angle_beta   90.00
_cell.angle_gamma   90.00
#
_symmetry.space_group_name_H-M   'P 1'
#
loop_
_entity.id
_entity.type
_entity.pdbx_description
1 polymer ?
#
loop_
_entity_poly.entity_id
_entity_poly.type
_entity_poly.pdbx_seq_one_letter_code
_entity_poly.pdbx_strand_id
1 'polypeptide(L)'
;LPPAPLSTGGGAEPSPGATEGPCEGTVTVLVECRTPPPRLLLFGAVDFAAALARVGRFLGMRVTVCDTRPALTTRARFPDAHEVVVDRPERLLAAEAAAGRLDGRTAVCVLGHDPALDVPALREALRLPVGYVGAMGSRRTHRDRLRRLAEAGLRPGETARLRSPIGLDLGARTPEETALSIAAEIVALRRGGGGGPLTDAVGPIHRDVRPAAHGAVRGDAHGDARDEASGGVRREPSPPACPPAGSSVGSGSAGPGRAPGRPDAGRPSARARPLSPGAPDPARAAGGRRGR
;
A
#
# COMPACT_ATOMS: atom_id res chain seq x y z
N LEU A 1 19.06 -15.30 35.28
CA LEU A 1 19.39 -16.73 35.11
C LEU A 1 19.54 -17.02 33.62
N PRO A 2 20.77 -17.18 33.09
CA PRO A 2 20.94 -17.69 31.74
C PRO A 2 20.69 -19.21 31.71
N PRO A 3 20.21 -19.79 30.59
CA PRO A 3 20.09 -21.24 30.45
C PRO A 3 21.47 -21.89 30.30
N ALA A 4 21.60 -23.10 30.85
CA ALA A 4 22.80 -23.93 30.86
C ALA A 4 23.20 -24.39 29.44
N PRO A 5 24.49 -24.69 29.19
CA PRO A 5 24.94 -25.25 27.93
C PRO A 5 24.45 -26.69 27.75
N LEU A 6 23.96 -27.00 26.54
CA LEU A 6 23.64 -28.35 26.11
C LEU A 6 24.94 -29.15 25.93
N SER A 7 24.98 -30.31 26.58
CA SER A 7 26.05 -31.30 26.44
C SER A 7 26.11 -31.81 24.99
N THR A 8 27.25 -31.60 24.34
CA THR A 8 27.62 -32.29 23.10
C THR A 8 27.95 -33.75 23.44
N GLY A 9 27.03 -34.66 23.10
CA GLY A 9 27.28 -36.10 23.11
C GLY A 9 28.41 -36.46 22.13
N GLY A 10 29.29 -37.35 22.58
CA GLY A 10 30.55 -37.68 21.94
C GLY A 10 30.42 -38.24 20.53
N GLY A 11 31.43 -37.95 19.72
CA GLY A 11 31.64 -38.57 18.43
C GLY A 11 31.90 -40.06 18.61
N ALA A 12 31.03 -40.88 18.02
CA ALA A 12 31.35 -42.24 17.63
C ALA A 12 31.93 -42.18 16.22
N GLU A 13 33.11 -42.79 16.01
CA GLU A 13 33.67 -42.95 14.68
C GLU A 13 32.76 -43.83 13.81
N PRO A 14 32.59 -43.50 12.52
CA PRO A 14 31.74 -44.28 11.63
C PRO A 14 32.45 -45.59 11.25
N SER A 15 31.82 -46.72 11.55
CA SER A 15 32.18 -48.02 10.99
C SER A 15 31.94 -48.00 9.47
N PRO A 16 32.91 -48.41 8.63
CA PRO A 16 32.75 -48.43 7.18
C PRO A 16 31.87 -49.63 6.81
N GLY A 17 30.57 -49.40 6.66
CA GLY A 17 29.64 -50.48 6.29
C GLY A 17 28.15 -50.15 6.24
N ALA A 18 27.74 -48.91 6.48
CA ALA A 18 26.36 -48.51 6.25
C ALA A 18 26.29 -47.68 4.97
N THR A 19 25.76 -48.28 3.90
CA THR A 19 25.23 -47.54 2.75
C THR A 19 24.24 -46.51 3.28
N GLU A 20 24.63 -45.23 3.26
CA GLU A 20 23.73 -44.11 3.50
C GLU A 20 22.66 -44.14 2.40
N GLY A 21 21.52 -44.74 2.72
CA GLY A 21 20.31 -44.56 1.93
C GLY A 21 19.94 -43.08 1.93
N PRO A 22 19.35 -42.56 0.84
CA PRO A 22 18.85 -41.19 0.85
C PRO A 22 17.92 -41.03 2.05
N CYS A 23 17.98 -39.89 2.74
CA CYS A 23 17.07 -39.55 3.83
C CYS A 23 15.63 -39.52 3.27
N GLU A 24 15.00 -40.70 3.21
CA GLU A 24 13.67 -40.92 2.71
C GLU A 24 12.70 -40.68 3.88
N GLY A 25 12.62 -39.41 4.28
CA GLY A 25 11.82 -38.98 5.41
C GLY A 25 11.37 -37.54 5.24
N THR A 26 10.05 -37.34 5.19
CA THR A 26 9.47 -36.00 5.17
C THR A 26 9.60 -35.40 6.57
N VAL A 27 10.50 -34.44 6.74
CA VAL A 27 10.62 -33.68 8.01
C VAL A 27 9.62 -32.52 7.98
N THR A 28 8.75 -32.46 8.98
CA THR A 28 7.87 -31.30 9.19
C THR A 28 8.57 -30.29 10.09
N VAL A 29 8.74 -29.07 9.61
CA VAL A 29 9.37 -27.98 10.36
C VAL A 29 8.32 -26.90 10.66
N LEU A 30 8.24 -26.49 11.92
CA LEU A 30 7.50 -25.29 12.32
C LEU A 30 8.45 -24.09 12.30
N VAL A 31 8.13 -23.07 11.51
CA VAL A 31 8.89 -21.82 11.47
C VAL A 31 8.07 -20.71 12.12
N GLU A 32 8.52 -20.20 13.27
CA GLU A 32 7.92 -19.03 13.91
C GLU A 32 8.72 -17.76 13.52
N CYS A 33 8.08 -16.87 12.75
CA CYS A 33 8.69 -15.61 12.33
C CYS A 33 8.18 -14.44 13.18
N ARG A 34 9.04 -13.86 14.03
CA ARG A 34 8.75 -12.61 14.74
C ARG A 34 9.35 -11.43 14.00
N THR A 35 8.50 -10.68 13.32
CA THR A 35 8.94 -9.55 12.49
C THR A 35 8.40 -8.23 13.06
N PRO A 36 9.14 -7.12 12.91
CA PRO A 36 8.64 -5.81 13.30
C PRO A 36 7.35 -5.44 12.57
N PRO A 37 6.52 -4.55 13.17
CA PRO A 37 5.32 -4.03 12.51
C PRO A 37 5.63 -3.42 11.13
N PRO A 38 4.78 -3.66 10.12
CA PRO A 38 4.94 -3.03 8.81
C PRO A 38 4.83 -1.51 8.93
N ARG A 39 5.57 -0.77 8.09
CA ARG A 39 5.62 0.70 8.15
C ARG A 39 4.60 1.33 7.19
N LEU A 40 3.99 2.42 7.62
CA LEU A 40 3.13 3.27 6.80
C LEU A 40 3.68 4.70 6.84
N LEU A 41 4.25 5.14 5.72
CA LEU A 41 4.82 6.49 5.59
C LEU A 41 3.83 7.38 4.85
N LEU A 42 3.34 8.42 5.54
CA LEU A 42 2.35 9.36 5.01
C LEU A 42 3.03 10.70 4.72
N PHE A 43 3.11 11.07 3.44
CA PHE A 43 3.70 12.32 2.99
C PHE A 43 2.61 13.32 2.63
N GLY A 44 2.55 14.41 3.41
CA GLY A 44 1.50 15.42 3.33
C GLY A 44 0.61 15.42 4.58
N ALA A 45 0.72 16.47 5.39
CA ALA A 45 -0.03 16.66 6.63
C ALA A 45 -1.43 17.24 6.37
N VAL A 46 -2.20 16.58 5.51
CA VAL A 46 -3.61 16.92 5.17
C VAL A 46 -4.60 16.15 6.04
N ASP A 47 -5.87 16.52 6.04
CA ASP A 47 -6.88 15.88 6.91
C ASP A 47 -7.08 14.39 6.60
N PHE A 48 -6.95 14.00 5.33
CA PHE A 48 -6.94 12.60 4.92
C PHE A 48 -5.82 11.78 5.59
N ALA A 49 -4.68 12.41 5.92
CA ALA A 49 -3.57 11.73 6.58
C ALA A 49 -3.92 11.35 8.03
N ALA A 50 -4.76 12.14 8.72
CA ALA A 50 -5.18 11.81 10.08
C ALA A 50 -6.11 10.59 10.10
N ALA A 51 -7.08 10.54 9.18
CA ALA A 51 -7.95 9.38 9.02
C ALA A 51 -7.14 8.12 8.65
N LEU A 52 -6.22 8.23 7.69
CA LEU A 52 -5.37 7.11 7.28
C LEU A 52 -4.40 6.67 8.38
N ALA A 53 -3.87 7.61 9.19
CA ALA A 53 -3.03 7.26 10.34
C ALA A 53 -3.79 6.42 11.37
N ARG A 54 -5.05 6.75 11.63
CA ARG A 54 -5.92 5.98 12.53
C ARG A 54 -6.15 4.56 12.01
N VAL A 55 -6.52 4.42 10.74
CA VAL A 55 -6.72 3.10 10.10
C VAL A 55 -5.41 2.30 10.07
N GLY A 56 -4.29 2.94 9.73
CA GLY A 56 -2.97 2.30 9.73
C GLY A 56 -2.57 1.78 11.11
N ARG A 57 -2.77 2.57 12.16
CA ARG A 57 -2.56 2.15 13.56
C ARG A 57 -3.45 0.97 13.92
N PHE A 58 -4.73 1.02 13.57
CA PHE A 58 -5.68 -0.08 13.78
C PHE A 58 -5.22 -1.38 13.11
N LEU A 59 -4.65 -1.30 11.90
CA LEU A 59 -4.09 -2.45 11.17
C LEU A 59 -2.72 -2.92 11.68
N GLY A 60 -2.24 -2.38 12.81
CA GLY A 60 -0.95 -2.74 13.40
C GLY A 60 0.26 -2.23 12.62
N MET A 61 0.10 -1.17 11.82
CA MET A 61 1.22 -0.54 11.10
C MET A 61 1.90 0.52 11.97
N ARG A 62 3.23 0.63 11.88
CA ARG A 62 3.97 1.77 12.43
C ARG A 62 3.83 2.96 11.48
N VAL A 63 3.00 3.91 11.87
CA VAL A 63 2.66 5.10 11.08
C VAL A 63 3.63 6.26 11.36
N THR A 64 4.23 6.80 10.31
CA THR A 64 5.01 8.05 10.35
C THR A 64 4.35 9.07 9.42
N VAL A 65 4.04 10.27 9.93
CA VAL A 65 3.54 11.40 9.14
C VAL A 65 4.68 12.39 8.92
N CYS A 66 4.88 12.81 7.67
CA CYS A 66 5.93 13.77 7.32
C CYS A 66 5.42 14.83 6.35
N ASP A 67 5.74 16.08 6.63
CA ASP A 67 5.45 17.24 5.79
C ASP A 67 6.42 18.37 6.18
N THR A 68 6.67 19.30 5.27
CA THR A 68 7.63 20.39 5.49
C THR A 68 7.07 21.52 6.35
N ARG A 69 5.74 21.58 6.55
CA ARG A 69 5.04 22.67 7.23
C ARG A 69 4.90 22.36 8.73
N PRO A 70 5.64 23.03 9.63
CA PRO A 70 5.60 22.74 11.06
C PRO A 70 4.20 22.97 11.67
N ALA A 71 3.48 23.99 11.20
CA ALA A 71 2.14 24.33 11.69
C ALA A 71 1.10 23.22 11.46
N LEU A 72 1.26 22.43 10.40
CA LEU A 72 0.36 21.33 10.08
C LEU A 72 0.84 20.01 10.68
N THR A 73 2.12 19.88 10.98
CA THR A 73 2.78 18.59 11.25
C THR A 73 3.03 18.45 12.74
N THR A 74 1.94 18.34 13.50
CA THR A 74 1.98 18.35 14.96
C THR A 74 1.39 17.07 15.55
N ARG A 75 1.88 16.68 16.74
CA ARG A 75 1.37 15.53 17.48
C ARG A 75 -0.13 15.64 17.78
N ALA A 76 -0.62 16.86 18.02
CA ALA A 76 -2.04 17.12 18.30
C ALA A 76 -2.95 16.81 17.10
N ARG A 77 -2.51 17.09 15.86
CA ARG A 77 -3.27 16.76 14.65
C ARG A 77 -3.21 15.27 14.29
N PHE A 78 -2.13 14.59 14.69
CA PHE A 78 -1.90 13.17 14.38
C PHE A 78 -1.66 12.35 15.65
N PRO A 79 -2.66 12.22 16.55
CA PRO A 79 -2.52 11.47 17.80
C PRO A 79 -2.29 9.97 17.57
N ASP A 80 -2.78 9.44 16.46
CA ASP A 80 -2.64 8.03 16.07
C ASP A 80 -1.32 7.70 15.35
N ALA A 81 -0.55 8.71 14.92
CA ALA A 81 0.77 8.49 14.35
C ALA A 81 1.78 8.10 15.43
N HIS A 82 2.69 7.18 15.10
CA HIS A 82 3.79 6.80 15.98
C HIS A 82 4.91 7.86 15.94
N GLU A 83 5.09 8.48 14.79
CA GLU A 83 6.06 9.55 14.55
C GLU A 83 5.40 10.66 13.73
N VAL A 84 5.73 11.91 14.05
CA VAL A 84 5.33 13.10 13.31
C VAL A 84 6.59 13.92 13.05
N VAL A 85 6.98 14.05 11.78
CA VAL A 85 8.30 14.55 11.37
C VAL A 85 8.14 15.78 10.49
N VAL A 86 8.83 16.86 10.84
CA VAL A 86 8.90 18.05 10.01
C VAL A 86 10.15 17.98 9.13
N ASP A 87 10.01 17.45 7.93
CA ASP A 87 11.11 17.34 6.96
C ASP A 87 10.55 17.20 5.53
N ARG A 88 11.45 17.23 4.54
CA ARG A 88 11.15 16.89 3.15
C ARG A 88 10.94 15.37 3.03
N PRO A 89 9.84 14.91 2.40
CA PRO A 89 9.53 13.50 2.25
C PRO A 89 10.66 12.62 1.69
N GLU A 90 11.37 13.09 0.66
CA GLU A 90 12.48 12.37 0.04
C GLU A 90 13.69 12.21 0.97
N ARG A 91 13.91 13.17 1.89
CA ARG A 91 14.98 13.07 2.90
C ARG A 91 14.66 12.02 3.95
N LEU A 92 13.41 12.01 4.44
CA LEU A 92 12.95 10.97 5.35
C LEU A 92 13.03 9.59 4.69
N LEU A 93 12.58 9.44 3.44
CA LEU A 93 12.70 8.19 2.69
C LEU A 93 14.16 7.71 2.60
N ALA A 94 15.07 8.60 2.23
CA ALA A 94 16.49 8.26 2.11
C ALA A 94 17.08 7.83 3.46
N ALA A 95 16.73 8.50 4.56
CA ALA A 95 17.17 8.14 5.90
C ALA A 95 16.62 6.78 6.36
N GLU A 96 15.34 6.49 6.08
CA GLU A 96 14.72 5.18 6.37
C GLU A 96 15.37 4.05 5.56
N ALA A 97 15.65 4.31 4.28
CA ALA A 97 16.33 3.37 3.40
C ALA A 97 17.77 3.09 3.86
N ALA A 98 18.54 4.14 4.14
CA ALA A 98 19.93 4.03 4.60
C ALA A 98 20.02 3.27 5.93
N ALA A 99 19.00 3.37 6.79
CA ALA A 99 18.94 2.64 8.04
C ALA A 99 18.39 1.20 7.92
N GLY A 100 18.12 0.72 6.71
CA GLY A 100 17.61 -0.65 6.48
C GLY A 100 16.22 -0.90 7.06
N ARG A 101 15.41 0.16 7.25
CA ARG A 101 14.07 0.06 7.89
C ARG A 101 12.94 -0.16 6.89
N LEU A 102 13.24 -0.13 5.59
CA LEU A 102 12.26 -0.31 4.52
C LEU A 102 12.31 -1.75 4.00
N ASP A 103 11.13 -2.35 3.87
CA ASP A 103 10.95 -3.71 3.35
C ASP A 103 9.71 -3.80 2.45
N GLY A 104 9.48 -4.97 1.85
CA GLY A 104 8.33 -5.23 0.98
C GLY A 104 6.97 -5.16 1.68
N ARG A 105 6.92 -4.91 3.00
CA ARG A 105 5.69 -4.71 3.77
C ARG A 105 5.45 -3.23 4.09
N THR A 106 6.40 -2.37 3.73
CA THR A 106 6.31 -0.93 3.89
C THR A 106 5.43 -0.32 2.80
N ALA A 107 4.52 0.56 3.21
CA ALA A 107 3.65 1.34 2.33
C ALA A 107 4.00 2.83 2.39
N VAL A 108 4.11 3.46 1.23
CA VAL A 108 4.36 4.90 1.07
C VAL A 108 3.13 5.53 0.42
N CYS A 109 2.56 6.54 1.07
CA CYS A 109 1.39 7.27 0.57
C CYS A 109 1.72 8.75 0.43
N VAL A 110 1.67 9.26 -0.79
CA VAL A 110 1.80 10.69 -1.11
C VAL A 110 0.40 11.30 -1.19
N LEU A 111 0.06 12.08 -0.18
CA LEU A 111 -1.27 12.68 0.03
C LEU A 111 -1.27 14.19 -0.29
N GLY A 112 -0.11 14.74 -0.62
CA GLY A 112 0.07 16.11 -1.07
C GLY A 112 -0.47 16.38 -2.47
N HIS A 113 -0.36 17.65 -2.86
CA HIS A 113 -0.66 18.16 -4.20
C HIS A 113 0.40 19.15 -4.68
N ASP A 114 1.55 19.23 -3.99
CA ASP A 114 2.66 20.10 -4.34
C ASP A 114 3.69 19.30 -5.16
N PRO A 115 3.84 19.56 -6.45
CA PRO A 115 4.79 18.84 -7.30
C PRO A 115 6.24 18.94 -6.82
N ALA A 116 6.61 20.03 -6.13
CA ALA A 116 7.96 20.25 -5.61
C ALA A 116 8.31 19.31 -4.43
N LEU A 117 7.29 18.69 -3.81
CA LEU A 117 7.44 17.69 -2.76
C LEU A 117 7.07 16.28 -3.27
N ASP A 118 5.98 16.17 -4.02
CA ASP A 118 5.45 14.91 -4.52
C ASP A 118 6.40 14.20 -5.50
N VAL A 119 6.95 14.93 -6.47
CA VAL A 119 7.77 14.32 -7.54
C VAL A 119 9.08 13.74 -6.99
N PRO A 120 9.87 14.47 -6.17
CA PRO A 120 11.05 13.89 -5.53
C PRO A 120 10.72 12.67 -4.66
N ALA A 121 9.66 12.75 -3.84
CA ALA A 121 9.24 11.66 -2.97
C ALA A 121 8.90 10.39 -3.75
N LEU A 122 8.11 10.52 -4.82
CA LEU A 122 7.71 9.40 -5.66
C LEU A 122 8.87 8.80 -6.44
N ARG A 123 9.78 9.64 -6.94
CA ARG A 123 10.99 9.18 -7.64
C ARG A 123 11.83 8.27 -6.75
N GLU A 124 12.05 8.67 -5.50
CA GLU A 124 12.80 7.84 -4.55
C GLU A 124 11.98 6.59 -4.17
N ALA A 125 10.72 6.74 -3.76
CA ALA A 125 9.89 5.62 -3.32
C ALA A 125 9.75 4.51 -4.37
N LEU A 126 9.59 4.85 -5.65
CA LEU A 126 9.42 3.88 -6.73
C LEU A 126 10.68 3.06 -7.05
N ARG A 127 11.86 3.49 -6.55
CA ARG A 127 13.13 2.78 -6.68
C ARG A 127 13.50 1.97 -5.44
N LEU A 128 12.76 2.14 -4.35
CA LEU A 128 13.01 1.46 -3.09
C LEU A 128 12.29 0.10 -3.02
N PRO A 129 12.75 -0.83 -2.15
CA PRO A 129 12.17 -2.15 -1.97
C PRO A 129 10.87 -2.12 -1.12
N VAL A 130 10.00 -1.13 -1.35
CA VAL A 130 8.71 -0.98 -0.66
C VAL A 130 7.59 -1.75 -1.35
N GLY A 131 6.63 -2.27 -0.58
CA GLY A 131 5.52 -3.08 -1.09
C GLY A 131 4.42 -2.28 -1.77
N TYR A 132 4.30 -0.99 -1.46
CA TYR A 132 3.23 -0.13 -1.94
C TYR A 132 3.69 1.31 -2.07
N VAL A 133 3.39 1.93 -3.22
CA VAL A 133 3.57 3.36 -3.46
C VAL A 133 2.28 3.92 -4.04
N GLY A 134 1.57 4.71 -3.24
CA GLY A 134 0.30 5.31 -3.59
C GLY A 134 0.38 6.82 -3.67
N ALA A 135 -0.38 7.42 -4.60
CA ALA A 135 -0.46 8.87 -4.73
C ALA A 135 -1.90 9.34 -4.97
N MET A 136 -2.37 10.21 -4.07
CA MET A 136 -3.72 10.77 -4.09
C MET A 136 -3.94 11.69 -5.30
N GLY A 137 -5.20 11.85 -5.72
CA GLY A 137 -5.60 12.85 -6.69
C GLY A 137 -6.52 12.31 -7.78
N SER A 138 -7.12 13.23 -8.53
CA SER A 138 -8.02 12.89 -9.64
C SER A 138 -7.29 12.17 -10.78
N ARG A 139 -8.03 11.53 -11.69
CA ARG A 139 -7.47 10.97 -12.94
C ARG A 139 -6.75 12.03 -13.80
N ARG A 140 -7.13 13.31 -13.68
CA ARG A 140 -6.43 14.43 -14.34
C ARG A 140 -5.08 14.69 -13.65
N THR A 141 -5.09 14.79 -12.33
CA THR A 141 -3.88 14.95 -11.50
C THR A 141 -2.90 13.80 -11.71
N HIS A 142 -3.40 12.57 -11.82
CA HIS A 142 -2.59 11.39 -12.12
C HIS A 142 -1.85 11.50 -13.46
N ARG A 143 -2.54 11.88 -14.54
CA ARG A 143 -1.91 12.05 -15.87
C ARG A 143 -0.82 13.14 -15.85
N ASP A 144 -1.10 14.24 -15.17
CA ASP A 144 -0.13 15.33 -14.96
C ASP A 144 1.10 14.86 -14.16
N ARG A 145 0.87 14.08 -13.10
CA ARG A 145 1.89 13.45 -12.26
C ARG A 145 2.80 12.52 -13.07
N LEU A 146 2.22 11.66 -13.92
CA LEU A 146 3.01 10.76 -14.78
C LEU A 146 3.91 11.53 -15.74
N ARG A 147 3.42 12.63 -16.33
CA ARG A 147 4.24 13.49 -17.20
C ARG A 147 5.44 14.05 -16.45
N ARG A 148 5.22 14.61 -15.25
CA ARG A 148 6.31 15.16 -14.41
C ARG A 148 7.29 14.09 -13.92
N LEU A 149 6.82 12.87 -13.64
CA LEU A 149 7.70 11.76 -13.26
C LEU A 149 8.57 11.31 -14.44
N ALA A 150 8.02 11.30 -15.66
CA ALA A 150 8.80 11.04 -16.86
C ALA A 150 9.86 12.14 -17.11
N GLU A 151 9.47 13.42 -16.96
CA GLU A 151 10.40 14.56 -17.00
C GLU A 151 11.50 14.45 -15.92
N ALA A 152 11.17 13.89 -14.76
CA ALA A 152 12.11 13.61 -13.67
C ALA A 152 12.94 12.32 -13.87
N GLY A 153 12.84 11.67 -15.02
CA GLY A 153 13.67 10.53 -15.42
C GLY A 153 13.20 9.16 -14.94
N LEU A 154 11.93 9.00 -14.56
CA LEU A 154 11.36 7.67 -14.31
C LEU A 154 10.94 7.01 -15.62
N ARG A 155 11.25 5.72 -15.75
CA ARG A 155 10.83 4.89 -16.88
C ARG A 155 9.41 4.37 -16.67
N PRO A 156 8.68 4.04 -17.75
CA PRO A 156 7.33 3.48 -17.65
C PRO A 156 7.21 2.26 -16.71
N GLY A 157 8.21 1.37 -16.73
CA GLY A 157 8.26 0.19 -15.85
C GLY A 157 8.38 0.54 -14.36
N GLU A 158 9.05 1.64 -14.00
CA GLU A 158 9.11 2.12 -12.61
C GLU A 158 7.75 2.66 -12.17
N THR A 159 7.09 3.44 -13.04
CA THR A 159 5.77 4.02 -12.75
C THR A 159 4.63 3.00 -12.72
N ALA A 160 4.81 1.79 -13.28
CA ALA A 160 3.79 0.74 -13.24
C ALA A 160 3.47 0.27 -11.80
N ARG A 161 4.39 0.47 -10.85
CA ARG A 161 4.18 0.19 -9.42
C ARG A 161 3.33 1.25 -8.71
N LEU A 162 3.15 2.43 -9.32
CA LEU A 162 2.42 3.54 -8.71
C LEU A 162 0.91 3.27 -8.69
N ARG A 163 0.29 3.38 -7.51
CA ARG A 163 -1.17 3.37 -7.34
C ARG A 163 -1.70 4.80 -7.31
N SER A 164 -2.22 5.26 -8.45
CA SER A 164 -2.72 6.61 -8.62
C SER A 164 -3.84 6.65 -9.69
N PRO A 165 -5.07 7.04 -9.35
CA PRO A 165 -5.56 7.39 -8.01
C PRO A 165 -5.34 6.28 -6.98
N ILE A 166 -5.06 6.68 -5.75
CA ILE A 166 -4.75 5.78 -4.63
C ILE A 166 -6.03 5.12 -4.10
N GLY A 167 -5.95 3.85 -3.68
CA GLY A 167 -7.03 3.12 -3.04
C GLY A 167 -7.95 2.35 -3.99
N LEU A 168 -8.77 1.47 -3.43
CA LEU A 168 -9.81 0.73 -4.15
C LEU A 168 -11.00 1.64 -4.52
N ASP A 169 -11.70 1.30 -5.60
CA ASP A 169 -12.93 1.99 -6.00
C ASP A 169 -14.11 1.55 -5.12
N LEU A 170 -14.25 2.22 -3.97
CA LEU A 170 -15.38 2.05 -3.05
C LEU A 170 -16.47 3.11 -3.22
N GLY A 171 -16.33 4.02 -4.20
CA GLY A 171 -17.18 5.21 -4.30
C GLY A 171 -16.99 6.21 -3.16
N ALA A 172 -15.84 6.18 -2.48
CA ALA A 172 -15.53 6.99 -1.29
C ALA A 172 -15.69 8.50 -1.53
N ARG A 173 -16.25 9.21 -0.53
CA ARG A 173 -16.50 10.66 -0.55
C ARG A 173 -15.97 11.36 0.69
N THR A 174 -15.88 10.68 1.82
CA THR A 174 -15.34 11.23 3.07
C THR A 174 -13.85 10.89 3.24
N PRO A 175 -13.11 11.63 4.08
CA PRO A 175 -11.74 11.28 4.44
C PRO A 175 -11.62 9.86 5.03
N GLU A 176 -12.58 9.44 5.85
CA GLU A 176 -12.62 8.12 6.48
C GLU A 176 -12.85 7.01 5.45
N GLU A 177 -13.80 7.19 4.52
CA GLU A 177 -14.05 6.25 3.43
C GLU A 177 -12.84 6.15 2.50
N THR A 178 -12.18 7.29 2.23
CA THR A 178 -10.96 7.33 1.41
C THR A 178 -9.82 6.60 2.12
N ALA A 179 -9.64 6.82 3.43
CA ALA A 179 -8.66 6.10 4.23
C ALA A 179 -8.91 4.59 4.24
N LEU A 180 -10.17 4.17 4.35
CA LEU A 180 -10.57 2.76 4.26
C LEU A 180 -10.23 2.18 2.87
N SER A 181 -10.55 2.90 1.80
CA SER A 181 -10.21 2.52 0.42
C SER A 181 -8.70 2.29 0.22
N ILE A 182 -7.87 3.21 0.72
CA ILE A 182 -6.41 3.12 0.65
C ILE A 182 -5.90 1.93 1.47
N ALA A 183 -6.36 1.80 2.71
CA ALA A 183 -5.94 0.72 3.59
C ALA A 183 -6.35 -0.67 3.05
N ALA A 184 -7.54 -0.78 2.46
CA ALA A 184 -8.00 -1.99 1.81
C ALA A 184 -7.12 -2.36 0.61
N GLU A 185 -6.71 -1.39 -0.22
CA GLU A 185 -5.78 -1.63 -1.34
C GLU A 185 -4.42 -2.13 -0.85
N ILE A 186 -3.86 -1.51 0.21
CA ILE A 186 -2.59 -1.93 0.82
C ILE A 186 -2.68 -3.38 1.31
N VAL A 187 -3.75 -3.74 2.02
CA VAL A 187 -3.95 -5.11 2.54
C VAL A 187 -4.13 -6.09 1.38
N ALA A 188 -4.94 -5.75 0.38
CA ALA A 188 -5.20 -6.59 -0.78
C ALA A 188 -3.88 -6.92 -1.51
N LEU A 189 -3.07 -5.91 -1.85
CA LEU A 189 -1.80 -6.13 -2.55
C LEU A 189 -0.81 -6.96 -1.72
N ARG A 190 -0.70 -6.67 -0.42
CA ARG A 190 0.20 -7.43 0.48
C ARG A 190 -0.21 -8.90 0.63
N ARG A 191 -1.50 -9.22 0.51
CA ARG A 191 -2.05 -10.58 0.68
C ARG A 191 -2.40 -11.26 -0.65
N GLY A 192 -2.18 -10.62 -1.80
CA GLY A 192 -2.57 -11.16 -3.11
C GLY A 192 -4.09 -11.21 -3.34
N GLY A 193 -4.85 -10.36 -2.65
CA GLY A 193 -6.29 -10.20 -2.82
C GLY A 193 -6.65 -9.23 -3.96
N GLY A 194 -7.84 -9.41 -4.54
CA GLY A 194 -8.33 -8.56 -5.64
C GLY A 194 -9.17 -7.35 -5.21
N GLY A 195 -9.62 -7.28 -3.96
CA GLY A 195 -10.45 -6.17 -3.44
C GLY A 195 -11.93 -6.20 -3.85
N GLY A 196 -12.38 -7.23 -4.59
CA GLY A 196 -13.79 -7.45 -4.92
C GLY A 196 -14.56 -8.24 -3.85
N PRO A 197 -15.90 -8.39 -4.02
CA PRO A 197 -16.74 -9.16 -3.10
C PRO A 197 -16.30 -10.63 -3.01
N LEU A 198 -16.27 -11.18 -1.80
CA LEU A 198 -15.94 -12.59 -1.58
C LEU A 198 -17.02 -13.55 -2.13
N THR A 199 -18.26 -13.08 -2.29
CA THR A 199 -19.36 -13.85 -2.91
C THR A 199 -19.05 -14.27 -4.34
N ASP A 200 -18.22 -13.47 -5.03
CA ASP A 200 -17.87 -13.69 -6.44
C ASP A 200 -16.53 -14.43 -6.57
N ALA A 201 -15.82 -14.64 -5.45
CA ALA A 201 -14.52 -15.27 -5.42
C ALA A 201 -14.66 -16.80 -5.37
N VAL A 202 -13.87 -17.49 -6.19
CA VAL A 202 -13.76 -18.96 -6.19
C VAL A 202 -12.48 -19.39 -5.49
N GLY A 203 -12.56 -20.48 -4.74
CA GLY A 203 -11.43 -21.09 -4.02
C GLY A 203 -11.30 -20.63 -2.56
N PRO A 204 -10.20 -21.00 -1.88
CA PRO A 204 -9.98 -20.66 -0.47
C PRO A 204 -9.87 -19.16 -0.23
N ILE A 205 -10.45 -18.68 0.87
CA ILE A 205 -10.37 -17.26 1.32
C ILE A 205 -8.95 -16.93 1.77
N HIS A 206 -8.34 -17.84 2.54
CA HIS A 206 -6.96 -17.73 2.98
C HIS A 206 -6.07 -18.45 1.98
N ARG A 207 -5.49 -17.69 1.06
CA ARG A 207 -4.52 -18.21 0.11
C ARG A 207 -3.17 -18.27 0.81
N ASP A 208 -2.62 -19.48 0.95
CA ASP A 208 -1.25 -19.63 1.38
C ASP A 208 -0.34 -18.95 0.37
N VAL A 209 0.50 -18.03 0.83
CA VAL A 209 1.63 -17.56 0.03
C VAL A 209 2.60 -18.74 -0.01
N ARG A 210 2.42 -19.64 -0.98
CA ARG A 210 3.42 -20.67 -1.26
C ARG A 210 4.74 -19.94 -1.50
N PRO A 211 5.81 -20.20 -0.72
CA PRO A 211 7.13 -19.74 -1.12
C PRO A 211 7.36 -20.28 -2.54
N ALA A 212 7.89 -19.43 -3.43
CA ALA A 212 8.29 -19.86 -4.76
C ALA A 212 9.08 -21.15 -4.61
N ALA A 213 8.65 -22.21 -5.31
CA ALA A 213 9.25 -23.53 -5.18
C ALA A 213 10.77 -23.36 -5.22
N HIS A 214 11.43 -23.60 -4.08
CA HIS A 214 12.88 -23.64 -4.05
C HIS A 214 13.26 -24.71 -5.08
N GLY A 215 13.89 -24.26 -6.17
CA GLY A 215 14.29 -25.13 -7.26
C GLY A 215 14.98 -26.34 -6.67
N ALA A 216 14.48 -27.53 -6.99
CA ALA A 216 15.22 -28.75 -6.73
C ALA A 216 16.59 -28.54 -7.38
N VAL A 217 17.62 -28.35 -6.54
CA VAL A 217 19.00 -28.33 -7.01
C VAL A 217 19.27 -29.76 -7.44
N ARG A 218 19.06 -30.03 -8.74
CA ARG A 218 19.59 -31.21 -9.39
C ARG A 218 21.10 -31.01 -9.39
N GLY A 219 21.81 -31.78 -8.58
CA GLY A 219 23.24 -31.89 -8.69
C GLY A 219 23.55 -32.59 -10.00
N ASP A 220 23.96 -31.82 -11.00
CA ASP A 220 24.47 -32.38 -12.25
C ASP A 220 25.89 -32.90 -11.98
N ALA A 221 26.01 -34.22 -11.96
CA ALA A 221 27.29 -34.92 -11.96
C ALA A 221 28.03 -34.64 -13.27
N HIS A 222 29.34 -34.39 -13.15
CA HIS A 222 30.28 -34.28 -14.26
C HIS A 222 30.18 -35.49 -15.21
N GLY A 223 30.02 -35.20 -16.50
CA GLY A 223 30.19 -36.14 -17.61
C GLY A 223 30.97 -35.44 -18.71
N ASP A 224 32.12 -36.02 -19.02
CA ASP A 224 33.18 -35.52 -19.89
C ASP A 224 32.79 -35.39 -21.38
N ALA A 225 33.53 -34.55 -22.10
CA ALA A 225 33.28 -34.04 -23.45
C ALA A 225 33.20 -35.10 -24.57
N ARG A 226 32.42 -34.79 -25.63
CA ARG A 226 32.83 -34.95 -27.05
C ARG A 226 32.16 -33.91 -27.96
N ASP A 227 33.01 -33.32 -28.82
CA ASP A 227 32.69 -32.55 -30.02
C ASP A 227 31.64 -33.22 -30.91
N GLU A 228 30.75 -32.42 -31.53
CA GLU A 228 30.59 -32.35 -32.99
C GLU A 228 29.79 -31.10 -33.38
N ALA A 229 30.31 -30.40 -34.40
CA ALA A 229 29.76 -29.20 -35.00
C ALA A 229 28.69 -29.53 -36.05
N SER A 230 27.56 -28.82 -36.05
CA SER A 230 26.83 -28.48 -37.29
C SER A 230 25.76 -27.42 -37.05
N GLY A 231 25.69 -26.46 -37.99
CA GLY A 231 24.91 -25.25 -37.91
C GLY A 231 23.39 -25.43 -38.01
N GLY A 232 22.68 -24.51 -37.37
CA GLY A 232 21.23 -24.38 -37.46
C GLY A 232 20.80 -22.95 -37.13
N VAL A 233 20.31 -22.24 -38.15
CA VAL A 233 19.73 -20.89 -38.09
C VAL A 233 18.61 -20.84 -37.03
N ARG A 234 18.75 -19.99 -36.01
CA ARG A 234 17.67 -19.71 -35.04
C ARG A 234 16.73 -18.66 -35.63
N ARG A 235 15.47 -19.04 -35.86
CA ARG A 235 14.36 -18.12 -36.10
C ARG A 235 13.89 -17.54 -34.77
N GLU A 236 13.71 -16.22 -34.70
CA GLU A 236 13.06 -15.56 -33.56
C GLU A 236 11.58 -15.99 -33.44
N PRO A 237 11.05 -16.17 -32.21
CA PRO A 237 9.63 -16.40 -32.00
C PRO A 237 8.83 -15.08 -32.06
N SER A 238 7.82 -15.04 -32.94
CA SER A 238 6.82 -13.96 -33.02
C SER A 238 6.03 -13.78 -31.72
N PRO A 239 5.64 -12.54 -31.36
CA PRO A 239 4.79 -12.28 -30.19
C PRO A 239 3.31 -12.71 -30.43
N PRO A 240 2.56 -13.06 -29.36
CA PRO A 240 1.17 -13.49 -29.49
C PRO A 240 0.23 -12.33 -29.86
N ALA A 241 -0.66 -12.59 -30.82
CA ALA A 241 -1.64 -11.66 -31.36
C ALA A 241 -2.79 -11.34 -30.38
N CYS A 242 -3.21 -10.07 -30.36
CA CYS A 242 -4.44 -9.59 -29.73
C CYS A 242 -5.70 -10.28 -30.31
N PRO A 243 -6.73 -10.58 -29.49
CA PRO A 243 -8.02 -11.00 -30.02
C PRO A 243 -8.78 -9.83 -30.66
N PRO A 244 -9.60 -10.09 -31.71
CA PRO A 244 -10.24 -9.05 -32.51
C PRO A 244 -11.47 -8.42 -31.85
N ALA A 245 -11.65 -7.12 -32.12
CA ALA A 245 -12.89 -6.40 -31.90
C ALA A 245 -14.00 -6.94 -32.82
N GLY A 246 -15.04 -7.52 -32.22
CA GLY A 246 -16.25 -7.97 -32.91
C GLY A 246 -17.27 -6.83 -33.00
N SER A 247 -17.69 -6.57 -34.23
CA SER A 247 -18.48 -5.45 -34.72
C SER A 247 -19.98 -5.54 -34.46
N SER A 248 -20.57 -4.36 -34.50
CA SER A 248 -21.98 -3.98 -34.61
C SER A 248 -22.81 -4.70 -35.69
N VAL A 249 -24.07 -4.97 -35.34
CA VAL A 249 -25.30 -4.91 -36.15
C VAL A 249 -26.43 -4.69 -35.12
N GLY A 250 -27.41 -3.80 -35.23
CA GLY A 250 -27.96 -3.12 -36.39
C GLY A 250 -29.50 -3.25 -36.38
N SER A 251 -30.16 -2.39 -35.60
CA SER A 251 -31.51 -1.81 -35.82
C SER A 251 -32.81 -2.64 -35.77
N GLY A 252 -33.81 -2.08 -35.07
CA GLY A 252 -35.23 -2.41 -35.16
C GLY A 252 -36.07 -1.54 -34.20
N SER A 253 -36.76 -0.56 -34.76
CA SER A 253 -37.51 0.53 -34.11
C SER A 253 -38.91 0.15 -33.58
N ALA A 254 -39.31 0.70 -32.42
CA ALA A 254 -40.68 1.15 -32.12
C ALA A 254 -40.65 2.06 -30.86
N GLY A 255 -41.03 3.34 -30.99
CA GLY A 255 -41.29 4.25 -29.86
C GLY A 255 -42.78 4.26 -29.45
N PRO A 256 -43.26 5.27 -28.71
CA PRO A 256 -42.71 5.91 -27.52
C PRO A 256 -43.66 5.75 -26.32
N GLY A 257 -43.15 5.41 -25.14
CA GLY A 257 -43.91 5.27 -23.89
C GLY A 257 -43.58 6.36 -22.89
N ARG A 258 -44.58 7.20 -22.58
CA ARG A 258 -44.60 8.34 -21.65
C ARG A 258 -43.75 8.22 -20.37
N ALA A 259 -43.06 9.30 -20.04
CA ALA A 259 -42.56 9.62 -18.71
C ALA A 259 -43.70 10.06 -17.77
N PRO A 260 -43.69 9.68 -16.48
CA PRO A 260 -44.49 10.35 -15.46
C PRO A 260 -43.73 11.55 -14.89
N GLY A 261 -44.41 12.69 -14.91
CA GLY A 261 -43.89 14.00 -14.57
C GLY A 261 -43.58 14.22 -13.09
N ARG A 262 -42.66 15.16 -12.87
CA ARG A 262 -42.48 15.90 -11.62
C ARG A 262 -43.68 16.85 -11.41
N PRO A 263 -44.17 17.02 -10.18
CA PRO A 263 -44.85 18.24 -9.80
C PRO A 263 -43.84 19.26 -9.27
N ASP A 264 -43.77 20.40 -9.96
CA ASP A 264 -43.25 21.67 -9.47
C ASP A 264 -44.36 22.37 -8.69
N ALA A 265 -44.09 22.76 -7.43
CA ALA A 265 -44.99 23.60 -6.65
C ALA A 265 -44.21 24.39 -5.59
N GLY A 266 -43.97 25.67 -5.92
CA GLY A 266 -44.22 26.77 -5.00
C GLY A 266 -43.18 27.06 -3.90
N ARG A 267 -42.24 27.94 -4.21
CA ARG A 267 -41.73 28.89 -3.19
C ARG A 267 -42.84 29.87 -2.80
N PRO A 268 -42.86 30.31 -1.54
CA PRO A 268 -42.65 31.73 -1.33
C PRO A 268 -41.58 32.03 -0.28
N SER A 269 -40.88 33.13 -0.52
CA SER A 269 -39.91 33.76 0.36
C SER A 269 -40.56 34.37 1.60
N ALA A 270 -40.01 34.14 2.78
CA ALA A 270 -40.26 34.98 3.96
C ALA A 270 -39.00 35.12 4.83
N ARG A 271 -38.34 36.26 4.62
CA ARG A 271 -37.68 37.17 5.58
C ARG A 271 -37.13 36.63 6.90
N ALA A 272 -35.84 36.92 7.09
CA ALA A 272 -35.11 36.90 8.35
C ALA A 272 -35.57 37.96 9.36
N ARG A 273 -35.53 37.60 10.66
CA ARG A 273 -35.06 38.34 11.87
C ARG A 273 -35.86 37.95 13.12
N PRO A 274 -35.39 38.20 14.36
CA PRO A 274 -34.00 38.24 14.84
C PRO A 274 -33.79 37.34 16.08
N LEU A 275 -32.53 37.22 16.49
CA LEU A 275 -32.08 36.70 17.78
C LEU A 275 -32.65 37.55 18.94
N SER A 276 -33.12 36.87 19.99
CA SER A 276 -33.43 37.46 21.29
C SER A 276 -32.53 36.86 22.38
N PRO A 277 -32.30 37.60 23.49
CA PRO A 277 -31.03 37.61 24.20
C PRO A 277 -30.96 36.64 25.39
N GLY A 278 -29.75 36.55 25.93
CA GLY A 278 -29.28 35.57 26.91
C GLY A 278 -30.06 35.44 28.21
N ALA A 279 -29.93 34.24 28.78
CA ALA A 279 -30.11 33.96 30.20
C ALA A 279 -28.76 33.52 30.80
N PRO A 280 -28.52 33.81 32.10
CA PRO A 280 -27.18 34.00 32.65
C PRO A 280 -26.49 32.71 33.11
N ASP A 281 -25.17 32.78 33.09
CA ASP A 281 -24.22 31.81 33.67
C ASP A 281 -24.22 31.93 35.21
N PRO A 282 -24.51 30.85 35.98
CA PRO A 282 -24.40 30.89 37.42
C PRO A 282 -23.01 30.47 37.91
N ALA A 283 -22.47 31.29 38.81
CA ALA A 283 -21.40 30.98 39.78
C ALA A 283 -19.93 31.10 39.33
N ARG A 284 -19.41 32.33 39.45
CA ARG A 284 -18.07 32.55 40.00
C ARG A 284 -18.09 33.70 41.00
N ALA A 285 -18.25 33.34 42.28
CA ALA A 285 -18.10 34.22 43.42
C ALA A 285 -17.03 33.66 44.36
N ALA A 286 -16.36 34.58 45.07
CA ALA A 286 -15.24 34.44 46.01
C ALA A 286 -13.89 34.12 45.34
N GLY A 287 -12.83 34.91 45.47
CA GLY A 287 -12.37 35.92 46.43
C GLY A 287 -10.84 35.87 46.31
N GLY A 288 -9.97 36.81 46.62
CA GLY A 288 -9.98 38.08 47.31
C GLY A 288 -8.50 38.56 47.28
N ARG A 289 -8.30 39.84 47.51
CA ARG A 289 -7.05 40.62 47.37
C ARG A 289 -5.87 40.18 48.26
N ARG A 290 -4.72 40.80 47.91
CA ARG A 290 -3.48 41.15 48.66
C ARG A 290 -2.28 40.34 48.13
N GLY A 291 -1.15 40.89 47.68
CA GLY A 291 -0.53 42.20 47.90
C GLY A 291 0.85 41.98 48.51
N ARG A 292 1.91 42.15 47.72
CA ARG A 292 3.26 42.64 48.05
C ARG A 292 4.08 42.72 46.77
#